data_AF-A0A1F2X9R5-F1
#
_entry.id   AF-A0A1F2X9R5-F1
#
_cell.length_a   1.000
_cell.length_b   1.000
_cell.length_c   1.000
_cell.angle_alpha   90.00
_cell.angle_beta   90.00
_cell.angle_gamma   90.00
#
_symmetry.space_group_name_H-M   'P 1'
#
loop_
_entity.id
_entity.type
_entity.pdbx_description
1 polymer ?
#
loop_
_entity_poly.entity_id
_entity_poly.type
_entity_poly.pdbx_seq_one_letter_code
_entity_poly.pdbx_strand_id
1 'polypeptide(L)'
;MCGELGDREYGAQKGGWPEESTFIPGAIDRLIEVQDLGSDGSRLHKLLRCPSCGDHFRYDTDYEFIVPGTEDSQVLSRLDEQQTAALQAGDGG
;
A
#
# COMPACT_ATOMS: atom_id res chain seq x y z
N MET A 1 1.97 -3.61 -16.27
CA MET A 1 1.56 -4.30 -15.04
C MET A 1 2.54 -4.04 -13.90
N CYS A 2 3.70 -4.69 -13.81
CA CYS A 2 4.75 -4.31 -12.84
C CYS A 2 5.58 -3.10 -13.29
N GLY A 3 5.84 -2.94 -14.60
CA GLY A 3 6.52 -1.76 -15.13
C GLY A 3 5.71 -0.46 -15.09
N GLU A 4 4.44 -0.51 -14.66
CA GLU A 4 3.60 0.67 -14.43
C GLU A 4 3.62 1.12 -12.97
N LEU A 5 4.15 0.28 -12.07
CA LEU A 5 4.34 0.59 -10.65
C LEU A 5 5.80 1.01 -10.47
N GLY A 6 6.03 2.22 -9.97
CA GLY A 6 7.36 2.65 -9.57
C GLY A 6 7.88 1.88 -8.36
N ASP A 7 9.09 2.24 -7.93
CA ASP A 7 9.64 1.77 -6.66
C ASP A 7 8.77 2.18 -5.47
N ARG A 8 8.10 3.34 -5.58
CA ARG A 8 7.19 3.87 -4.57
C ARG A 8 6.08 4.71 -5.21
N GLU A 9 4.84 4.34 -4.92
CA GLU A 9 3.64 5.08 -5.32
C GLU A 9 2.96 5.66 -4.07
N TYR A 10 2.35 6.82 -4.23
CA TYR A 10 1.61 7.50 -3.17
C TYR A 10 0.30 8.06 -3.72
N GLY A 11 -0.79 7.85 -2.99
CA GLY A 11 -2.09 8.43 -3.26
C GLY A 11 -2.69 8.97 -1.97
N ALA A 12 -3.41 10.06 -2.05
CA ALA A 12 -4.14 10.65 -0.93
C ALA A 12 -5.49 11.15 -1.40
N GLN A 13 -6.56 10.70 -0.74
CA GLN A 13 -7.91 11.16 -0.99
C GLN A 13 -8.34 12.11 0.11
N LYS A 14 -8.51 13.39 -0.23
CA LYS A 14 -8.95 14.42 0.71
C LYS A 14 -10.46 14.58 0.62
N GLY A 15 -11.15 14.07 1.64
CA GLY A 15 -12.58 14.24 1.83
C GLY A 15 -12.96 15.73 1.84
N GLY A 16 -13.73 16.15 0.84
CA GLY A 16 -14.13 17.55 0.64
C GLY A 16 -13.30 18.33 -0.39
N TRP A 17 -12.18 17.77 -0.87
CA TRP A 17 -11.26 18.41 -1.82
C TRP A 17 -10.81 17.43 -2.91
N PRO A 18 -11.70 17.04 -3.85
CA PRO A 18 -11.39 16.05 -4.88
C PRO A 18 -10.30 16.51 -5.87
N GLU A 19 -10.14 17.82 -6.05
CA GLU A 19 -9.08 18.41 -6.89
C GLU A 19 -7.66 18.20 -6.34
N GLU A 20 -7.55 18.03 -5.01
CA GLU A 20 -6.29 17.78 -4.31
C GLU A 20 -6.04 16.27 -4.09
N SER A 21 -6.96 15.42 -4.56
CA SER A 21 -6.87 13.98 -4.36
C SER A 21 -5.98 13.34 -5.42
N THR A 22 -5.01 12.55 -4.98
CA THR A 22 -4.12 11.76 -5.82
C THR A 22 -4.40 10.28 -5.65
N PHE A 23 -4.20 9.51 -6.71
CA PHE A 23 -4.46 8.08 -6.72
C PHE A 23 -3.21 7.34 -7.14
N ILE A 24 -2.92 6.25 -6.43
CA ILE A 24 -1.97 5.26 -6.92
C ILE A 24 -2.53 4.60 -8.20
N PRO A 25 -1.66 4.16 -9.11
CA PRO A 25 -2.07 3.53 -10.36
C PRO A 25 -2.93 2.29 -10.11
N GLY A 26 -4.00 2.15 -10.90
CA GLY A 26 -4.92 1.01 -10.82
C GLY A 26 -4.29 -0.36 -11.11
N ALA A 27 -3.01 -0.40 -11.51
CA ALA A 27 -2.22 -1.63 -11.57
C ALA A 27 -2.12 -2.33 -10.20
N ILE A 28 -2.30 -1.61 -9.08
CA ILE A 28 -2.35 -2.19 -7.73
C ILE A 28 -3.49 -3.21 -7.57
N ASP A 29 -4.65 -2.98 -8.18
CA ASP A 29 -5.84 -3.85 -8.07
C ASP A 29 -5.60 -5.27 -8.61
N ARG A 30 -4.56 -5.41 -9.44
CA ARG A 30 -4.14 -6.70 -9.99
C ARG A 30 -3.11 -7.44 -9.14
N LEU A 31 -2.58 -6.82 -8.08
CA LEU A 31 -1.69 -7.49 -7.14
C LEU A 31 -2.51 -8.40 -6.22
N ILE A 32 -1.94 -9.55 -5.88
CA ILE A 32 -2.57 -10.50 -4.97
C ILE A 32 -2.04 -10.28 -3.56
N GLU A 33 -2.93 -10.18 -2.57
CA GLU A 33 -2.53 -10.22 -1.18
C GLU A 33 -1.98 -11.60 -0.84
N VAL A 34 -0.73 -11.64 -0.35
CA VAL A 34 -0.05 -12.89 0.04
C VAL A 34 0.13 -13.01 1.54
N GLN A 35 0.14 -11.89 2.26
CA GLN A 35 0.21 -11.88 3.71
C GLN A 35 -0.40 -10.58 4.26
N ASP A 36 -1.23 -10.73 5.28
CA ASP A 36 -1.67 -9.60 6.10
C ASP A 36 -0.59 -9.31 7.14
N LEU A 37 -0.10 -8.07 7.20
CA LEU A 37 0.93 -7.65 8.16
C LEU A 37 0.30 -7.02 9.41
N GLY A 38 -1.02 -7.12 9.54
CA GLY A 38 -1.81 -6.53 10.61
C GLY A 38 -2.20 -5.07 10.36
N SER A 39 -2.78 -4.49 11.41
CA SER A 39 -3.30 -3.14 11.41
C SER A 39 -2.94 -2.43 12.71
N ASP A 40 -2.53 -1.16 12.62
CA ASP A 40 -2.24 -0.32 13.78
C ASP A 40 -3.26 0.84 13.83
N GLY A 41 -4.32 0.66 14.61
CA GLY A 41 -5.44 1.61 14.68
C GLY A 41 -6.17 1.75 13.34
N SER A 42 -6.07 2.93 12.72
CA SER A 42 -6.64 3.21 11.40
C SER A 42 -5.75 2.77 10.23
N ARG A 43 -4.54 2.28 10.52
CA ARG A 43 -3.55 1.90 9.50
C ARG A 43 -3.66 0.43 9.17
N LEU A 44 -3.65 0.11 7.88
CA LEU A 44 -3.58 -1.28 7.42
C LEU A 44 -2.25 -1.52 6.73
N HIS A 45 -1.62 -2.66 7.01
CA HIS A 45 -0.37 -3.08 6.39
C HIS A 45 -0.57 -4.43 5.72
N LYS A 46 -0.26 -4.50 4.42
CA LYS A 46 -0.46 -5.69 3.60
C LYS A 46 0.76 -5.97 2.75
N LEU A 47 1.10 -7.25 2.61
CA LEU A 47 2.08 -7.72 1.65
C LEU A 47 1.34 -8.22 0.41
N LEU A 48 1.60 -7.55 -0.70
CA LEU A 48 1.06 -7.86 -2.01
C LEU A 48 2.16 -8.50 -2.86
N ARG A 49 1.75 -9.34 -3.81
CA ARG A 49 2.64 -9.94 -4.80
C ARG A 49 2.06 -9.76 -6.19
N CYS A 50 2.92 -9.44 -7.15
CA CYS A 50 2.50 -9.40 -8.54
C CYS A 50 2.41 -10.83 -9.10
N PRO A 51 1.24 -11.29 -9.59
CA PRO A 51 1.12 -12.63 -10.16
C PRO A 51 1.88 -12.79 -11.49
N SER A 52 2.26 -11.70 -12.16
CA SER A 52 2.92 -11.74 -13.46
C SER A 52 4.45 -11.84 -13.39
N CYS A 53 5.10 -11.17 -12.43
CA CYS A 53 6.56 -11.17 -12.29
C CYS A 53 7.04 -11.78 -10.97
N GLY A 54 6.17 -11.89 -9.96
CA GLY A 54 6.50 -12.43 -8.65
C GLY A 54 7.09 -11.42 -7.67
N ASP A 55 7.27 -10.15 -8.05
CA ASP A 55 7.72 -9.07 -7.17
C ASP A 55 6.76 -8.85 -6.00
N HIS A 56 7.33 -8.48 -4.85
CA HIS A 56 6.59 -8.19 -3.64
C HIS A 56 6.48 -6.69 -3.43
N PHE A 57 5.36 -6.26 -2.90
CA PHE A 57 5.05 -4.88 -2.61
C PHE A 57 4.42 -4.79 -1.23
N ARG A 58 4.84 -3.81 -0.45
CA ARG A 58 4.18 -3.43 0.79
C ARG A 58 3.15 -2.37 0.49
N TYR A 59 1.92 -2.61 0.89
CA TYR A 59 0.83 -1.67 0.79
C TYR A 59 0.42 -1.20 2.19
N ASP A 60 0.48 0.10 2.40
CA ASP A 60 0.16 0.75 3.66
C ASP A 60 -0.97 1.74 3.41
N THR A 61 -1.99 1.72 4.28
CA THR A 61 -3.05 2.73 4.30
C THR A 61 -3.02 3.47 5.62
N ASP A 62 -3.40 4.73 5.60
CA ASP A 62 -3.57 5.57 6.77
C ASP A 62 -4.82 6.40 6.58
N TYR A 63 -5.74 6.31 7.54
CA TYR A 63 -6.95 7.10 7.55
C TYR A 63 -6.87 8.10 8.71
N GLU A 64 -6.82 9.38 8.35
CA GLU A 64 -6.73 10.48 9.30
C GLU A 64 -7.98 11.37 9.23
N PHE A 65 -8.43 11.83 10.39
CA PHE A 65 -9.54 12.78 10.49
C PHE A 65 -8.97 14.20 10.64
N ILE A 66 -9.11 15.04 9.61
CA ILE A 66 -8.55 16.39 9.56
C ILE A 66 -9.68 17.39 9.37
N VAL A 67 -10.07 18.15 10.40
CA VAL A 67 -11.18 19.12 10.28
C VAL A 67 -10.90 20.13 9.15
N PRO A 68 -11.81 20.31 8.16
CA PRO A 68 -13.22 19.91 8.11
C PRO A 68 -13.56 18.56 7.43
N GLY A 69 -12.58 17.72 7.09
CA GLY A 69 -12.77 16.46 6.37
C GLY A 69 -11.95 15.29 6.91
N THR A 70 -11.57 14.41 6.00
CA THR A 70 -10.82 13.18 6.25
C THR A 70 -9.77 13.03 5.17
N GLU A 71 -8.63 12.43 5.48
CA GLU A 71 -7.62 12.09 4.49
C GLU A 71 -7.37 10.59 4.54
N ASP A 72 -7.55 9.93 3.40
CA ASP A 72 -7.17 8.53 3.20
C ASP A 72 -5.89 8.51 2.37
N SER A 73 -4.76 8.22 3.02
CA SER A 73 -3.46 8.10 2.39
C SER A 73 -3.12 6.63 2.13
N GLN A 74 -2.53 6.36 0.98
CA GLN A 74 -2.16 5.03 0.53
C GLN A 74 -0.74 5.08 -0.02
N VAL A 75 0.09 4.12 0.39
CA VAL A 75 1.48 4.01 -0.04
C VAL A 75 1.71 2.60 -0.54
N LEU A 76 2.26 2.47 -1.74
CA LEU A 76 2.73 1.19 -2.26
C LEU A 76 4.25 1.28 -2.44
N SER A 77 4.99 0.39 -1.80
CA SER A 77 6.45 0.34 -1.92
C SER A 77 6.88 -1.02 -2.45
N ARG A 78 7.69 -1.03 -3.52
CA ARG A 78 8.31 -2.27 -3.99
C ARG A 78 9.33 -2.73 -2.97
N LEU A 79 9.34 -4.04 -2.70
CA LEU A 79 10.24 -4.65 -1.75
C LEU A 79 11.30 -5.46 -2.47
N ASP A 80 12.52 -5.36 -1.97
CA ASP A 80 13.58 -6.31 -2.31
C ASP A 80 13.40 -7.62 -1.54
N GLU A 81 14.15 -8.65 -1.95
CA GLU A 81 14.10 -9.99 -1.36
C GLU A 81 14.37 -9.96 0.15
N GLN A 82 15.32 -9.14 0.61
CA GLN A 82 15.65 -8.99 2.03
C GLN A 82 14.50 -8.39 2.85
N GLN A 83 13.83 -7.37 2.32
CA GLN A 83 12.71 -6.71 3.01
C GLN A 83 11.49 -7.63 3.06
N THR A 84 11.23 -8.34 1.97
CA THR A 84 10.17 -9.34 1.88
C THR A 84 10.39 -10.44 2.92
N ALA A 85 11.61 -11.00 2.97
CA ALA A 85 11.95 -12.03 3.95
C ALA A 85 11.82 -11.53 5.39
N ALA A 86 12.19 -10.27 5.68
CA ALA A 86 12.05 -9.70 7.02
C ALA A 86 10.58 -9.56 7.45
N LEU A 87 9.69 -9.13 6.53
CA LEU A 87 8.25 -9.03 6.80
C LEU A 87 7.62 -10.42 6.98
N GLN A 88 7.99 -11.38 6.13
CA GLN A 88 7.52 -12.76 6.21
C GLN A 88 8.03 -13.49 7.45
N ALA A 89 9.23 -13.16 7.93
CA ALA A 89 9.81 -13.72 9.15
C ALA A 89 9.25 -13.07 10.44
N GLY A 90 8.60 -11.91 10.32
CA GLY A 90 8.01 -11.17 11.44
C GLY A 90 6.68 -11.74 11.94
N ASP A 91 6.15 -12.79 11.31
CA ASP A 91 4.97 -13.54 11.77
C ASP A 91 5.38 -14.56 12.85
N GLY A 92 5.74 -14.04 14.02
CA GLY A 92 6.09 -14.82 15.20
C GLY A 92 5.90 -13.94 16.42
N GLY A 93 4.70 -14.02 17.01
CA GLY A 93 4.22 -13.19 18.12
C GLY A 93 5.03 -13.22 19.41
#